data_AF-A0A957Q351-F1
#
_entry.id   AF-A0A957Q351-F1
#
_cell.length_a   1.000
_cell.length_b   1.000
_cell.length_c   1.000
_cell.angle_alpha   90.00
_cell.angle_beta   90.00
_cell.angle_gamma   90.00
#
_symmetry.space_group_name_H-M   'P 1'
#
loop_
_entity.id
_entity.type
_entity.pdbx_description
1 polymer ?
#
loop_
_entity_poly.entity_id
_entity_poly.type
_entity_poly.pdbx_seq_one_letter_code
_entity_poly.pdbx_strand_id
1 'polypeptide(L)'
;MLLDYLAAEVAAKVRLVVENEEWVALVPYWAVWPFETMVLPRRHVLQLPDLTDRERTSLADLLKRLLTRYDNLFETSFPYSMGWHGQ
;
A
#
# COMPACT_ATOMS: atom_id res chain seq x y z
N MET A 1 3.01 11.19 11.67
CA MET A 1 1.80 11.47 10.87
C MET A 1 1.31 10.23 10.09
N LEU A 2 2.03 9.74 9.06
CA LEU A 2 1.54 8.58 8.29
C LEU A 2 1.54 7.26 9.08
N LEU A 3 2.46 7.07 10.03
CA LEU A 3 2.45 5.89 10.91
C LEU A 3 1.28 5.92 11.89
N ASP A 4 0.98 7.08 12.47
CA ASP A 4 -0.17 7.24 13.37
C ASP A 4 -1.48 6.97 12.62
N TYR A 5 -1.56 7.48 11.38
CA TYR A 5 -2.67 7.20 10.48
C TYR A 5 -2.79 5.70 10.16
N LEU A 6 -1.68 5.06 9.79
CA LEU A 6 -1.66 3.62 9.52
C LEU A 6 -2.12 2.80 10.74
N ALA A 7 -1.67 3.15 11.94
CA ALA A 7 -2.09 2.48 13.17
C ALA A 7 -3.61 2.57 13.38
N ALA A 8 -4.20 3.75 13.13
CA ALA A 8 -5.65 3.94 13.22
C ALA A 8 -6.41 3.10 12.18
N GLU A 9 -5.93 3.04 10.92
CA GLU A 9 -6.56 2.23 9.87
C GLU A 9 -6.44 0.73 10.12
N VAL A 10 -5.29 0.27 10.64
CA VAL A 10 -5.09 -1.15 11.02
C VAL A 10 -5.98 -1.55 12.20
N ALA A 11 -6.22 -0.64 13.14
CA ALA A 11 -7.16 -0.87 14.23
C ALA A 11 -8.62 -0.93 13.73
N ALA A 12 -8.99 -0.04 12.80
CA ALA A 12 -10.35 0.05 12.27
C ALA A 12 -10.69 -1.07 11.27
N LYS A 13 -9.73 -1.52 10.46
CA LYS A 13 -9.86 -2.58 9.43
C LYS A 13 -10.94 -2.35 8.36
N VAL A 14 -11.37 -1.10 8.17
CA VAL A 14 -12.47 -0.77 7.25
C VAL A 14 -11.99 -0.44 5.82
N ARG A 15 -10.76 0.05 5.66
CA ARG A 15 -10.21 0.53 4.37
C ARG A 15 -8.97 -0.24 3.92
N LEU A 16 -8.63 -1.32 4.62
CA LEU A 16 -7.51 -2.19 4.24
C LEU A 16 -7.87 -2.99 3.00
N VAL A 17 -6.97 -3.01 2.01
CA VAL A 17 -7.16 -3.75 0.75
C VAL A 17 -6.31 -5.02 0.75
N VAL A 18 -5.03 -4.89 1.09
CA VAL A 18 -4.12 -6.02 1.25
C VAL A 18 -3.03 -5.65 2.25
N GLU A 19 -2.63 -6.61 3.06
CA GLU A 19 -1.53 -6.47 3.99
C GLU A 19 -0.67 -7.73 4.01
N ASN A 20 0.57 -7.55 4.46
CA ASN A 20 1.46 -8.61 4.89
C ASN A 20 2.25 -8.15 6.13
N GLU A 21 3.32 -8.89 6.47
CA GLU A 21 4.10 -8.64 7.68
C GLU A 21 4.73 -7.25 7.74
N GLU A 22 5.09 -6.67 6.58
CA GLU A 22 5.88 -5.43 6.53
C GLU A 22 5.12 -4.26 5.91
N TRP A 23 4.09 -4.54 5.11
CA TRP A 23 3.39 -3.54 4.32
C TRP A 23 1.87 -3.64 4.42
N VAL A 24 1.24 -2.50 4.20
CA VAL A 24 -0.21 -2.36 4.11
C VAL A 24 -0.54 -1.50 2.89
N ALA A 25 -1.47 -1.97 2.07
CA ALA A 25 -2.15 -1.19 1.07
C ALA A 25 -3.59 -0.93 1.53
N LEU A 26 -3.98 0.33 1.53
CA LEU A 26 -5.30 0.79 1.99
C LEU A 26 -5.84 1.87 1.05
N VAL A 27 -7.16 2.08 1.09
CA VAL A 27 -7.78 3.26 0.48
C VAL A 27 -7.64 4.41 1.48
N PRO A 28 -6.93 5.51 1.16
CA PRO A 28 -6.80 6.61 2.09
C PRO A 28 -8.18 7.23 2.38
N TYR A 29 -8.39 7.69 3.62
CA TYR A 29 -9.64 8.34 4.03
C TYR A 29 -9.98 9.55 3.12
N TRP A 30 -8.95 10.21 2.60
CA TRP A 30 -9.03 11.39 1.73
C TRP A 30 -8.84 11.04 0.24
N ALA A 31 -9.08 9.78 -0.16
CA ALA A 31 -9.00 9.36 -1.57
C ALA A 31 -9.86 10.26 -2.47
N VAL A 32 -9.30 10.63 -3.62
CA VAL A 32 -9.99 11.42 -4.65
C VAL A 32 -10.39 10.54 -5.83
N TRP A 33 -9.60 9.50 -6.13
CA TRP A 33 -9.91 8.55 -7.20
C TRP A 33 -10.74 7.36 -6.68
N PRO A 34 -11.65 6.78 -7.51
CA PRO A 34 -12.58 5.74 -7.05
C PRO A 34 -11.93 4.52 -6.39
N PHE A 35 -10.75 4.14 -6.86
CA PHE A 35 -9.97 3.01 -6.34
C PHE A 35 -8.55 3.43 -5.95
N GLU A 36 -8.38 4.67 -5.48
CA GLU A 36 -7.08 5.14 -4.99
C GLU A 36 -6.58 4.24 -3.86
N THR A 37 -5.31 3.84 -3.91
CA THR A 37 -4.66 3.15 -2.80
C THR A 37 -3.34 3.77 -2.44
N MET A 38 -3.00 3.67 -1.16
CA MET A 38 -1.72 4.10 -0.60
C MET A 38 -1.03 2.89 0.01
N VAL A 39 0.23 2.68 -0.39
CA VAL A 39 1.09 1.61 0.12
C VAL A 39 2.02 2.20 1.18
N LEU A 40 1.95 1.68 2.41
CA LEU A 40 2.74 2.15 3.55
C LEU A 40 3.52 1.00 4.20
N PRO A 41 4.79 1.21 4.59
CA PRO A 41 5.50 0.27 5.45
C PRO A 41 4.97 0.38 6.88
N ARG A 42 4.95 -0.74 7.60
CA ARG A 42 4.60 -0.77 9.03
C ARG A 42 5.70 -0.18 9.91
N ARG A 43 6.96 -0.34 9.49
CA ARG A 43 8.11 0.30 10.13
C ARG A 43 8.28 1.73 9.62
N HIS A 44 8.81 2.60 10.47
CA HIS A 44 9.27 3.92 10.02
C HIS A 44 10.47 3.77 9.07
N VAL A 45 10.28 4.22 7.83
CA VAL A 45 11.30 4.26 6.77
C VAL A 45 11.22 5.62 6.10
N LEU A 46 12.37 6.27 5.90
CA LEU A 46 12.43 7.60 5.27
C LEU A 46 12.41 7.49 3.74
N GLN A 47 13.21 6.57 3.18
CA GLN A 47 13.35 6.42 1.75
C GLN A 47 13.42 4.94 1.33
N LEU A 48 13.06 4.64 0.08
CA LEU A 48 13.12 3.27 -0.46
C LEU A 48 14.48 2.56 -0.29
N PRO A 49 15.64 3.24 -0.40
CA PRO A 49 16.92 2.58 -0.16
C PRO A 49 17.10 2.05 1.27
N ASP A 50 16.39 2.62 2.25
CA ASP A 50 16.48 2.25 3.68
C ASP A 50 15.69 0.98 4.03
N LEU A 51 15.09 0.33 3.02
CA LEU A 51 14.42 -0.96 3.17
C LEU A 51 15.43 -2.09 3.32
N THR A 52 15.19 -2.95 4.29
CA THR A 52 15.86 -4.25 4.43
C THR A 52 15.48 -5.18 3.28
N ASP A 53 16.28 -6.22 3.03
CA ASP A 53 15.98 -7.20 1.98
C ASP A 53 14.62 -7.88 2.20
N ARG A 54 14.26 -8.16 3.46
CA ARG A 54 12.97 -8.73 3.82
C ARG A 54 11.82 -7.79 3.43
N GLU A 55 11.92 -6.51 3.75
CA GLU A 55 10.90 -5.53 3.39
C GLU A 55 10.79 -5.32 1.88
N ARG A 56 11.91 -5.40 1.15
CA ARG A 56 11.92 -5.32 -0.32
C ARG A 56 11.20 -6.52 -0.94
N THR A 57 11.47 -7.73 -0.48
CA THR A 57 10.77 -8.93 -0.95
C THR A 57 9.29 -8.88 -0.59
N SER A 58 8.97 -8.44 0.62
CA SER A 58 7.60 -8.29 1.10
C SER A 58 6.83 -7.20 0.33
N LEU A 59 7.50 -6.12 -0.10
CA LEU A 59 6.91 -5.10 -0.97
C LEU A 59 6.52 -5.68 -2.33
N ALA A 60 7.39 -6.51 -2.92
CA ALA A 60 7.11 -7.16 -4.20
C ALA A 60 5.89 -8.09 -4.11
N ASP A 61 5.77 -8.87 -3.02
CA ASP A 61 4.57 -9.67 -2.74
C ASP A 61 3.30 -8.80 -2.64
N LEU A 62 3.36 -7.74 -1.85
CA LEU A 62 2.23 -6.84 -1.65
C LEU A 62 1.77 -6.22 -2.96
N LEU A 63 2.71 -5.67 -3.75
CA LEU A 63 2.42 -5.05 -5.05
C LEU A 63 1.81 -6.05 -6.02
N LYS A 64 2.35 -7.27 -6.10
CA LYS A 64 1.77 -8.34 -6.93
C LYS A 64 0.31 -8.59 -6.56
N ARG A 65 0.03 -8.77 -5.26
CA ARG A 65 -1.33 -9.03 -4.77
C ARG A 65 -2.27 -7.85 -5.00
N LEU A 66 -1.79 -6.61 -4.83
CA LEU A 66 -2.58 -5.40 -5.06
C LEU A 66 -2.93 -5.22 -6.54
N LEU A 67 -1.93 -5.29 -7.42
CA LEU A 67 -2.12 -5.06 -8.86
C LEU A 67 -2.95 -6.18 -9.50
N THR A 68 -2.80 -7.42 -9.06
CA THR A 68 -3.72 -8.50 -9.47
C THR A 68 -5.17 -8.23 -9.08
N ARG A 69 -5.43 -7.61 -7.92
CA ARG A 69 -6.80 -7.23 -7.52
C ARG A 69 -7.36 -6.11 -8.40
N TYR A 70 -6.52 -5.16 -8.82
CA TYR A 70 -6.94 -4.14 -9.77
C TYR A 70 -7.34 -4.74 -11.11
N ASP A 71 -6.53 -5.64 -11.67
CA ASP A 71 -6.86 -6.26 -12.95
C ASP A 71 -8.15 -7.09 -12.85
N ASN A 72 -8.32 -7.82 -11.75
CA ASN A 72 -9.51 -8.64 -11.49
C ASN A 72 -10.77 -7.83 -11.19
N LEU A 73 -10.67 -6.53 -10.88
CA LEU A 73 -11.84 -5.70 -10.58
C LEU A 73 -12.74 -5.53 -11.81
N PHE A 74 -12.14 -5.48 -13.00
CA PHE A 74 -12.83 -5.32 -14.28
C PHE A 74 -12.37 -6.34 -15.35
N GLU A 75 -11.66 -7.39 -14.93
CA GLU A 75 -11.09 -8.43 -15.79
C GLU A 75 -10.29 -7.88 -16.99
N THR A 76 -9.50 -6.85 -16.73
CA THR A 76 -8.71 -6.14 -17.75
C THR A 76 -7.43 -5.59 -17.16
N SER A 77 -6.50 -5.16 -18.02
CA SER A 77 -5.30 -4.45 -17.56
C SER A 77 -5.71 -3.08 -16.99
N PHE A 78 -5.66 -2.92 -15.67
CA PHE A 78 -6.19 -1.75 -15.01
C PHE A 78 -5.23 -0.55 -15.18
N PRO A 79 -5.67 0.58 -15.76
CA PRO A 79 -4.79 1.73 -15.95
C PRO A 79 -4.59 2.50 -14.64
N TYR A 80 -3.35 2.90 -14.35
CA TYR A 80 -3.02 3.73 -13.20
C TYR A 80 -1.77 4.59 -13.44
N SER A 81 -1.59 5.59 -12.59
CA SER A 81 -0.31 6.27 -12.36
C SER A 81 0.10 6.03 -10.91
N MET A 82 1.38 5.74 -10.67
CA MET A 82 1.93 5.50 -9.33
C MET A 82 3.28 6.19 -9.16
N GLY A 83 3.64 6.49 -7.92
CA GLY A 83 4.92 7.10 -7.57
C GLY A 83 5.31 6.83 -6.12
N TRP A 84 6.57 7.08 -5.81
CA TRP A 84 7.12 6.93 -4.47
C TRP A 84 7.40 8.30 -3.87
N HIS A 85 6.93 8.53 -2.66
CA HIS A 85 7.25 9.72 -1.88
C HIS A 85 8.09 9.30 -0.67
N GLY A 86 9.34 9.75 -0.64
CA GLY A 86 10.23 9.63 0.51
C GLY A 86 10.74 11.01 0.90
N GLN A 87 11.00 11.22 2.18
CA GLN A 87 11.61 12.43 2.71
C GLN A 87 12.60 12.03 3.80
#